data_AF-A0A7K1SQP8-F1
#
_entry.id   AF-A0A7K1SQP8-F1
#
_cell.length_a   1.000
_cell.length_b   1.000
_cell.length_c   1.000
_cell.angle_alpha   90.00
_cell.angle_beta   90.00
_cell.angle_gamma   90.00
#
_symmetry.space_group_name_H-M   'P 1'
#
loop_
_entity.id
_entity.type
_entity.pdbx_description
1 polymer ?
#
loop_
_entity_poly.entity_id
_entity_poly.type
_entity_poly.pdbx_seq_one_letter_code
_entity_poly.pdbx_strand_id
1 'polypeptide(L)'
;MVLAEGLHREAALLSNTLADFDDNDVAGRKPVVEQILAIRERWKDARHEAATGQKRREEKEAKPTMASQGLQAAEIKLEIQKTRVNIYKTQTKLEERPEHKNATAWKQELARLQAILEQYKDELRLLSYEAIKE
;
A
#
# COMPACT_ATOMS: atom_id res chain seq x y z
N MET A 1 0.70 29.11 -3.35
CA MET A 1 0.07 29.17 -2.01
C MET A 1 -1.45 29.32 -2.10
N VAL A 2 -1.99 30.29 -2.84
CA VAL A 2 -3.45 30.56 -3.00
C VAL A 2 -4.28 29.31 -3.35
N LEU A 3 -3.83 28.48 -4.30
CA LEU A 3 -4.56 27.26 -4.69
C LEU A 3 -4.65 26.22 -3.56
N ALA A 4 -3.58 26.02 -2.81
CA ALA A 4 -3.57 25.06 -1.69
C ALA A 4 -4.46 25.55 -0.54
N GLU A 5 -4.47 26.85 -0.24
CA GLU A 5 -5.37 27.40 0.77
C GLU A 5 -6.85 27.25 0.37
N GLY A 6 -7.17 27.47 -0.91
CA GLY A 6 -8.50 27.24 -1.46
C GLY A 6 -8.97 25.79 -1.28
N LEU A 7 -8.16 24.82 -1.71
CA LEU A 7 -8.49 23.38 -1.59
C LEU A 7 -8.63 22.95 -0.12
N HIS A 8 -7.80 23.49 0.78
CA HIS A 8 -7.91 23.19 2.21
C HIS A 8 -9.24 23.68 2.79
N ARG A 9 -9.64 24.90 2.44
CA ARG A 9 -10.92 25.49 2.87
C ARG A 9 -12.11 24.72 2.27
N GLU A 10 -12.05 24.36 1.00
CA GLU A 10 -13.09 23.60 0.31
C GLU A 10 -13.32 22.23 0.98
N ALA A 11 -12.24 21.49 1.28
CA ALA A 11 -12.34 20.23 2.00
C ALA A 11 -12.92 20.40 3.42
N ALA A 12 -12.61 21.50 4.11
CA ALA A 12 -13.17 21.79 5.43
C ALA A 12 -14.67 22.11 5.36
N LEU A 13 -15.10 22.90 4.38
CA LEU A 13 -16.52 23.19 4.16
C LEU A 13 -17.32 21.93 3.83
N LEU A 14 -16.77 21.07 2.96
CA LEU A 14 -17.39 19.80 2.60
C LEU A 14 -17.42 18.82 3.80
N SER A 15 -16.40 18.86 4.67
CA SER A 15 -16.42 18.08 5.90
C SER A 15 -17.54 18.49 6.86
N ASN A 16 -17.96 19.75 6.84
CA ASN A 16 -19.06 20.19 7.71
C ASN A 16 -20.40 19.58 7.29
N THR A 17 -20.59 19.27 6.00
CA THR A 17 -21.85 18.64 5.52
C THR A 17 -22.00 17.20 5.99
N LEU A 18 -20.94 16.57 6.50
CA LEU A 18 -21.03 15.24 7.11
C LEU A 18 -21.86 15.25 8.40
N ALA A 19 -21.98 16.40 9.07
CA ALA A 19 -22.80 16.56 10.27
C ALA A 19 -24.31 16.47 9.98
N ASP A 20 -24.72 16.64 8.72
CA ASP A 20 -26.13 16.57 8.30
C ASP A 20 -26.63 15.11 8.12
N PHE A 21 -25.72 14.14 8.13
CA PHE A 21 -26.04 12.71 7.99
C PHE A 21 -26.18 12.03 9.35
N ASP A 22 -27.04 11.02 9.44
CA ASP A 22 -27.12 10.14 10.61
C ASP A 22 -25.81 9.37 10.80
N ASP A 23 -25.48 9.02 12.04
CA ASP A 23 -24.24 8.30 12.39
C ASP A 23 -24.11 6.94 11.71
N ASN A 24 -25.24 6.30 11.39
CA ASN A 24 -25.27 5.01 10.71
C ASN A 24 -25.45 5.11 9.19
N ASP A 25 -25.62 6.31 8.62
CA ASP A 25 -25.78 6.48 7.17
C ASP A 25 -24.43 6.46 6.44
N VAL A 26 -23.81 5.28 6.44
CA VAL A 26 -22.53 5.02 5.77
C VAL A 26 -22.67 5.22 4.26
N ALA A 27 -23.81 4.85 3.68
CA ALA A 27 -24.06 4.94 2.25
C ALA A 27 -24.12 6.41 1.78
N GLY A 28 -24.80 7.28 2.53
CA GLY A 28 -24.89 8.71 2.25
C GLY A 28 -23.59 9.47 2.53
N ARG A 29 -22.87 9.11 3.61
CA ARG A 29 -21.59 9.75 3.97
C ARG A 29 -20.45 9.40 3.00
N LYS A 30 -20.43 8.19 2.45
CA LYS A 30 -19.36 7.68 1.57
C LYS A 30 -19.02 8.60 0.39
N PRO A 31 -19.96 9.05 -0.47
CA PRO A 31 -19.63 9.92 -1.60
C PRO A 31 -19.06 11.27 -1.17
N VAL A 32 -19.48 11.80 -0.01
CA VAL A 32 -18.95 13.05 0.55
C VAL A 32 -17.51 12.85 1.03
N VAL A 33 -17.24 11.74 1.72
CA VAL A 33 -15.89 11.37 2.17
C VAL A 33 -14.95 11.18 0.98
N GLU A 34 -15.38 10.49 -0.09
CA GLU A 34 -14.59 10.29 -1.30
C GLU A 34 -14.22 11.63 -1.97
N GLN A 35 -15.16 12.58 -2.03
CA GLN A 35 -14.89 13.93 -2.52
C GLN A 35 -13.89 14.70 -1.64
N ILE A 36 -14.03 14.61 -0.31
CA ILE A 36 -13.07 15.24 0.63
C ILE A 36 -11.66 14.65 0.41
N LEU A 37 -11.55 13.34 0.25
CA LEU A 37 -10.27 12.67 0.01
C LEU A 37 -9.64 13.12 -1.31
N ALA A 38 -10.42 13.21 -2.38
CA ALA A 38 -9.94 13.69 -3.68
C ALA A 38 -9.44 15.14 -3.62
N ILE A 39 -10.14 16.03 -2.91
CA ILE A 39 -9.72 17.43 -2.72
C ILE A 39 -8.44 17.48 -1.87
N ARG A 40 -8.34 16.65 -0.82
CA ARG A 40 -7.15 16.58 0.03
C ARG A 40 -5.93 16.04 -0.70
N GLU A 41 -6.08 15.12 -1.65
CA GLU A 41 -4.97 14.68 -2.51
C GLU A 41 -4.47 15.81 -3.42
N ARG A 42 -5.38 16.51 -4.10
CA ARG A 42 -5.02 17.69 -4.91
C ARG A 42 -4.35 18.78 -4.07
N TRP A 43 -4.80 18.95 -2.83
CA TRP A 43 -4.19 19.87 -1.88
C TRP A 43 -2.74 19.51 -1.57
N LYS A 44 -2.44 18.22 -1.32
CA LYS A 44 -1.07 17.73 -1.10
C LYS A 44 -0.18 18.03 -2.30
N ASP A 45 -0.69 17.82 -3.51
CA ASP A 45 0.05 18.07 -4.75
C ASP A 45 0.36 19.57 -4.91
N ALA A 46 -0.65 20.43 -4.79
CA ALA A 46 -0.49 21.88 -4.90
C ALA A 46 0.42 22.45 -3.80
N ARG A 47 0.37 21.89 -2.57
CA ARG A 47 1.25 22.28 -1.47
C ARG A 47 2.70 21.85 -1.73
N HIS A 48 2.90 20.63 -2.22
CA HIS A 48 4.23 20.11 -2.56
C HIS A 48 4.87 20.91 -3.68
N GLU A 49 4.11 21.19 -4.75
CA GLU A 49 4.58 22.02 -5.88
C GLU A 49 4.91 23.45 -5.44
N ALA A 50 4.07 24.06 -4.58
CA ALA A 50 4.36 25.38 -4.05
C ALA A 50 5.63 25.42 -3.16
N ALA A 51 5.94 24.33 -2.46
CA ALA A 51 7.11 24.24 -1.58
C ALA A 51 8.41 23.89 -2.31
N THR A 52 8.33 23.07 -3.36
CA THR A 52 9.51 22.46 -4.01
C THR A 52 9.70 22.87 -5.47
N GLY A 53 8.71 23.50 -6.09
CA GLY A 53 8.67 23.79 -7.52
C GLY A 53 8.50 22.54 -8.40
N GLN A 54 8.23 21.38 -7.81
CA GLN A 54 8.12 20.10 -8.52
C GLN A 54 6.77 19.43 -8.25
N LYS A 55 6.22 18.77 -9.27
CA LYS A 55 5.03 17.93 -9.12
C LYS A 55 5.31 16.80 -8.13
N ARG A 56 4.36 16.54 -7.22
CA ARG A 56 4.42 15.40 -6.31
C ARG A 56 4.45 14.12 -7.15
N ARG A 57 5.37 13.20 -6.84
CA ARG A 57 5.33 11.86 -7.43
C ARG A 57 4.07 11.17 -6.91
N GLU A 58 3.33 10.53 -7.80
CA GLU A 58 2.19 9.70 -7.43
C GLU A 58 2.61 8.75 -6.31
N GLU A 59 1.86 8.79 -5.21
CA GLU A 59 2.06 7.92 -4.08
C GLU A 59 1.73 6.51 -4.56
N LYS A 60 2.77 5.69 -4.76
CA LYS A 60 2.59 4.30 -5.16
C LYS A 60 1.68 3.65 -4.11
N GLU A 61 0.56 3.08 -4.55
CA GLU A 61 -0.31 2.31 -3.67
C GLU A 61 0.55 1.40 -2.79
N ALA A 62 0.41 1.58 -1.48
CA ALA A 62 1.16 0.80 -0.51
C ALA A 62 0.82 -0.67 -0.75
N LYS A 63 1.80 -1.40 -1.29
CA LYS A 63 1.67 -2.85 -1.51
C LYS A 63 1.28 -3.47 -0.17
N PRO A 64 0.24 -4.32 -0.12
CA PRO A 64 -0.14 -4.98 1.11
C PRO A 64 1.08 -5.68 1.70
N THR A 65 1.47 -5.24 2.90
CA THR A 65 2.67 -5.74 3.60
C THR A 65 2.30 -6.88 4.56
N MET A 66 1.08 -7.42 4.43
CA MET A 66 0.60 -8.58 5.17
C MET A 66 0.03 -9.62 4.21
N ALA A 67 0.30 -10.90 4.49
CA ALA A 67 -0.42 -12.00 3.88
C ALA A 67 -1.89 -11.86 4.26
N SER A 68 -2.72 -11.48 3.28
CA SER A 68 -4.16 -11.39 3.42
C SER A 68 -4.76 -12.56 2.65
N GLN A 69 -5.46 -13.44 3.36
CA GLN A 69 -6.46 -14.32 2.77
C GLN A 69 -7.45 -13.41 2.03
N GLY A 70 -7.47 -13.46 0.70
CA GLY A 70 -8.32 -12.59 -0.13
C GLY A 70 -7.68 -12.02 -1.40
N LEU A 71 -6.38 -12.23 -1.63
CA LEU A 71 -5.74 -11.85 -2.90
C LEU A 71 -6.18 -12.76 -4.05
N GLN A 72 -6.32 -12.19 -5.24
CA GLN A 72 -6.54 -12.96 -6.47
C GLN A 72 -5.25 -13.66 -6.92
N ALA A 73 -5.38 -14.73 -7.70
CA ALA A 73 -4.24 -15.53 -8.17
C ALA A 73 -3.16 -14.70 -8.90
N ALA A 74 -3.54 -13.65 -9.64
CA ALA A 74 -2.59 -12.76 -10.32
C ALA A 74 -1.78 -11.92 -9.33
N GLU A 75 -2.41 -11.45 -8.25
CA GLU A 75 -1.78 -10.65 -7.19
C GLU A 75 -0.82 -11.50 -6.36
N ILE A 76 -1.22 -12.74 -6.03
CA ILE A 76 -0.34 -13.70 -5.34
C ILE A 76 0.91 -14.00 -6.17
N LYS A 77 0.77 -14.21 -7.49
CA LYS A 77 1.93 -14.40 -8.40
C LYS A 77 2.87 -13.19 -8.40
N LEU A 78 2.31 -11.98 -8.34
CA LEU A 78 3.10 -10.74 -8.27
C LEU A 78 3.85 -10.64 -6.93
N GLU A 79 3.20 -10.96 -5.80
CA GLU A 79 3.84 -10.96 -4.49
C GLU A 79 4.92 -12.03 -4.34
N ILE A 80 4.73 -13.21 -4.94
CA ILE A 80 5.78 -14.24 -5.07
C ILE A 80 7.00 -13.66 -5.79
N GLN A 81 6.80 -12.97 -6.92
CA GLN A 81 7.90 -12.39 -7.69
C GLN A 81 8.66 -11.32 -6.89
N LYS A 82 7.93 -10.40 -6.24
CA LYS A 82 8.52 -9.37 -5.38
C LYS A 82 9.33 -9.99 -4.23
N THR A 83 8.77 -11.00 -3.58
CA THR A 83 9.41 -11.71 -2.45
C THR A 83 10.69 -12.41 -2.90
N ARG A 84 10.69 -13.09 -4.06
CA ARG A 84 11.89 -13.71 -4.65
C ARG A 84 13.01 -12.70 -4.88
N VAL A 85 12.69 -11.52 -5.41
CA VAL A 85 13.69 -10.45 -5.62
C VAL A 85 14.27 -9.97 -4.30
N ASN A 86 13.45 -9.83 -3.26
CA ASN A 86 13.92 -9.42 -1.94
C ASN A 86 14.77 -10.48 -1.25
N ILE A 87 14.42 -11.76 -1.41
CA ILE A 87 15.24 -12.91 -0.97
C ILE A 87 16.61 -12.84 -1.64
N TYR A 88 16.66 -12.74 -2.97
CA TYR A 88 17.92 -12.64 -3.71
C TYR A 88 18.79 -11.50 -3.19
N LYS A 89 18.23 -10.28 -3.08
CA LYS A 89 18.95 -9.12 -2.55
C LYS A 89 19.48 -9.32 -1.13
N THR A 90 18.72 -10.00 -0.28
CA THR A 90 19.10 -10.24 1.11
C THR A 90 20.16 -11.32 1.22
N GLN A 91 20.09 -12.36 0.38
CA GLN A 91 21.12 -13.38 0.23
C GLN A 91 22.43 -12.77 -0.26
N THR A 92 22.40 -11.97 -1.34
CA THR A 92 23.60 -11.29 -1.85
C THR A 92 24.25 -10.41 -0.79
N LYS A 93 23.47 -9.66 0.01
CA LYS A 93 24.01 -8.87 1.12
C LYS A 93 24.72 -9.73 2.18
N LEU A 94 24.21 -10.92 2.46
CA LEU A 94 24.82 -11.86 3.39
C LEU A 94 26.07 -12.53 2.83
N GLU A 95 26.09 -12.83 1.54
CA GLU A 95 27.23 -13.41 0.82
C GLU A 95 28.39 -12.41 0.70
N GLU A 96 28.09 -11.17 0.30
CA GLU A 96 29.10 -10.13 0.12
C GLU A 96 29.64 -9.61 1.46
N ARG A 97 28.81 -9.59 2.52
CA ARG A 97 29.14 -8.97 3.80
C ARG A 97 28.68 -9.83 5.00
N PRO A 98 29.25 -11.03 5.18
CA PRO A 98 28.81 -11.97 6.21
C PRO A 98 29.06 -11.47 7.64
N GLU A 99 30.08 -10.63 7.85
CA GLU A 99 30.43 -10.09 9.18
C GLU A 99 29.86 -8.69 9.46
N HIS A 100 28.96 -8.20 8.62
CA HIS A 100 28.35 -6.89 8.85
C HIS A 100 27.54 -6.90 10.16
N LYS A 101 27.54 -5.77 10.89
CA LYS A 101 26.77 -5.60 12.14
C LYS A 101 25.27 -5.96 12.03
N ASN A 102 24.70 -5.89 10.83
CA ASN A 102 23.30 -6.23 10.55
C ASN A 102 23.11 -7.65 9.98
N ALA A 103 24.17 -8.47 9.87
CA ALA A 103 24.08 -9.80 9.27
C ALA A 103 23.07 -10.69 9.99
N THR A 104 23.00 -10.62 11.33
CA THR A 104 21.98 -11.34 12.12
C THR A 104 20.56 -10.90 11.74
N ALA A 105 20.32 -9.60 11.58
CA ALA A 105 19.02 -9.07 11.17
C ALA A 105 18.66 -9.48 9.73
N TRP A 106 19.63 -9.51 8.82
CA TRP A 106 19.42 -9.98 7.44
C TRP A 106 19.13 -11.49 7.38
N LYS A 107 19.75 -12.30 8.24
CA LYS A 107 19.42 -13.73 8.37
C LYS A 107 17.99 -13.94 8.85
N GLN A 108 17.56 -13.16 9.84
CA GLN A 108 16.17 -13.20 10.32
C GLN A 108 15.18 -12.75 9.24
N GLU A 109 15.48 -11.66 8.52
CA GLU A 109 14.63 -11.20 7.43
C GLU A 109 14.60 -12.20 6.26
N LEU A 110 15.72 -12.85 5.95
CA LEU A 110 15.77 -13.91 4.95
C LEU A 110 14.84 -15.08 5.32
N ALA A 111 14.90 -15.54 6.57
CA ALA A 111 14.01 -16.59 7.07
C ALA A 111 12.53 -16.15 7.01
N ARG A 112 12.23 -14.90 7.38
CA ARG A 112 10.88 -14.34 7.28
C ARG A 112 10.38 -14.30 5.83
N LEU A 113 11.20 -13.82 4.90
CA LEU A 113 10.85 -13.73 3.48
C LEU A 113 10.64 -15.13 2.86
N GLN A 114 11.43 -16.13 3.27
CA GLN A 114 11.24 -17.51 2.85
C GLN A 114 9.92 -18.10 3.37
N ALA A 115 9.56 -17.84 4.62
CA ALA A 115 8.26 -18.27 5.16
C ALA A 115 7.08 -17.63 4.41
N ILE A 116 7.16 -16.33 4.11
CA ILE A 116 6.15 -15.61 3.31
C ILE A 116 6.05 -16.19 1.89
N LEU A 117 7.19 -16.53 1.28
CA LEU A 117 7.20 -17.14 -0.05
C LEU A 117 6.46 -18.48 -0.07
N GLU A 118 6.65 -19.33 0.93
CA GLU A 118 5.93 -20.60 1.02
C GLU A 118 4.44 -20.40 1.30
N GLN A 119 4.07 -19.45 2.15
CA GLN A 119 2.66 -19.09 2.38
C GLN A 119 1.95 -18.70 1.07
N TYR A 120 2.54 -17.80 0.27
CA TYR A 120 1.93 -17.41 -1.01
C TYR A 120 1.88 -18.55 -2.03
N LYS A 121 2.86 -19.46 -2.04
CA LYS A 121 2.80 -20.65 -2.90
C LYS A 121 1.69 -21.60 -2.48
N ASP A 122 1.48 -21.77 -1.17
CA ASP A 122 0.43 -22.62 -0.63
C ASP A 122 -0.95 -22.04 -0.93
N GLU A 123 -1.15 -20.74 -0.75
CA GLU A 123 -2.38 -20.03 -1.14
C GLU A 123 -2.66 -20.17 -2.65
N LEU A 124 -1.65 -19.98 -3.50
CA LEU A 124 -1.82 -20.15 -4.94
C LEU A 124 -2.18 -21.59 -5.32
N ARG A 125 -1.63 -22.58 -4.59
CA ARG A 125 -1.93 -23.99 -4.79
C ARG A 125 -3.39 -24.28 -4.41
N LEU A 126 -3.86 -23.77 -3.28
CA LEU A 126 -5.25 -23.93 -2.83
C LEU A 126 -6.23 -23.33 -3.83
N LEU A 127 -6.01 -22.08 -4.27
CA LEU A 127 -6.84 -21.44 -5.29
C LEU A 127 -6.87 -22.21 -6.62
N SER A 128 -5.73 -22.80 -7.01
CA SER A 128 -5.67 -23.63 -8.22
C SER A 128 -6.50 -24.90 -8.08
N TYR A 129 -6.51 -25.54 -6.90
CA TYR A 129 -7.33 -26.73 -6.64
C TYR A 129 -8.82 -26.39 -6.57
N GLU A 130 -9.19 -25.26 -5.99
CA GLU A 130 -10.58 -24.78 -5.93
C GLU A 130 -11.11 -24.47 -7.34
N ALA A 131 -10.31 -23.80 -8.18
CA ALA A 131 -10.66 -23.50 -9.57
C ALA A 131 -10.78 -24.72 -10.49
N ILE A 132 -10.25 -25.89 -10.10
CA ILE A 132 -10.38 -27.16 -10.84
C ILE A 132 -11.64 -27.93 -10.40
N LYS A 133 -12.20 -27.64 -9.22
CA LYS A 133 -13.38 -28.31 -8.68
C LYS A 133 -14.71 -27.68 -9.11
N GLU A 134 -14.69 -26.43 -9.57
CA GLU A 134 -15.81 -25.75 -10.25
C GLU A 134 -15.86 -26.10 -11.74
#